data_AF-A0A3D2K145-F1
#
_entry.id   AF-A0A3D2K145-F1
#
_cell.length_a   1.000
_cell.length_b   1.000
_cell.length_c   1.000
_cell.angle_alpha   90.00
_cell.angle_beta   90.00
_cell.angle_gamma   90.00
#
_symmetry.space_group_name_H-M   'P 1'
#
loop_
_entity.id
_entity.type
_entity.pdbx_description
1 polymer ?
#
loop_
_entity_poly.entity_id
_entity_poly.type
_entity_poly.pdbx_seq_one_letter_code
_entity_poly.pdbx_strand_id
1 'polypeptide(L)'
;SFNQTLHDYNVYIRDTLVPTYAGNGKKVTTVDLYTPFLVDPDNYGSAIEPGVLSNNINHPDNPHYELMAQEWYEGIQALGLGPDNFASWIVDPAFGLAVADQDFADDSDGDNLSNGLEAWFGTHPGQPNTGLANISTNGNITTFTHPQNATAPDDLIGYYEWSPNLTDWYASGTGPSGGATVAFSASIRGGTTTVTATVAGLAERIFLRAGVVRN
;
A
#
# COMPACT_ATOMS: atom_id res chain seq x y z
N SER A 1 -31.45 -32.85 -4.18
CA SER A 1 -30.90 -33.81 -5.17
C SER A 1 -29.61 -33.25 -5.74
N PHE A 2 -28.68 -34.10 -6.16
CA PHE A 2 -27.47 -33.64 -6.84
C PHE A 2 -27.81 -32.93 -8.16
N ASN A 3 -27.10 -31.85 -8.47
CA ASN A 3 -27.26 -31.07 -9.71
C ASN A 3 -25.91 -31.00 -10.45
N GLN A 4 -25.77 -31.83 -11.49
CA GLN A 4 -24.53 -31.94 -12.26
C GLN A 4 -24.11 -30.59 -12.86
N THR A 5 -25.03 -29.82 -13.43
CA THR A 5 -24.70 -28.54 -14.07
C THR A 5 -24.18 -27.52 -13.06
N LEU A 6 -24.78 -27.45 -11.87
CA LEU A 6 -24.31 -26.55 -10.80
C LEU A 6 -22.92 -26.97 -10.30
N HIS A 7 -22.71 -28.27 -10.09
CA HIS A 7 -21.42 -28.83 -9.72
C HIS A 7 -20.34 -28.48 -10.76
N ASP A 8 -20.59 -28.78 -12.03
CA ASP A 8 -19.61 -28.58 -13.11
C ASP A 8 -19.25 -27.10 -13.28
N TYR A 9 -20.21 -26.20 -13.07
CA TYR A 9 -19.97 -24.76 -13.11
C TYR A 9 -19.04 -24.29 -11.98
N ASN A 10 -19.26 -24.73 -10.74
CA ASN A 10 -18.40 -24.38 -9.61
C ASN A 10 -16.99 -24.98 -9.77
N VAL A 11 -16.88 -26.23 -10.22
CA VAL A 11 -15.60 -26.87 -10.55
C VAL A 11 -14.87 -26.09 -11.65
N TYR A 12 -15.57 -25.67 -12.70
CA TYR A 12 -14.96 -24.86 -13.76
C TYR A 12 -14.41 -23.53 -13.24
N ILE A 13 -15.15 -22.82 -12.37
CA ILE A 13 -14.67 -21.56 -11.78
C ILE A 13 -13.39 -21.81 -10.96
N ARG A 14 -13.44 -22.77 -10.04
CA ARG A 14 -12.37 -23.09 -9.07
C ARG A 14 -11.11 -23.61 -9.77
N ASP A 15 -11.25 -24.58 -10.67
CA ASP A 15 -10.11 -25.36 -11.18
C ASP A 15 -9.61 -24.85 -12.53
N THR A 16 -10.44 -24.10 -13.27
CA THR A 16 -10.10 -23.65 -14.62
C THR A 16 -10.08 -22.14 -14.73
N LEU A 17 -11.19 -21.45 -14.50
CA LEU A 17 -11.34 -20.03 -14.81
C LEU A 17 -10.40 -19.15 -13.97
N VAL A 18 -10.51 -19.23 -12.65
CA VAL A 18 -9.72 -18.39 -11.73
C VAL A 18 -8.22 -18.71 -11.84
N PRO A 19 -7.77 -19.99 -11.81
CA PRO A 19 -6.37 -20.33 -12.01
C PRO A 19 -5.81 -19.86 -13.36
N THR A 20 -6.60 -19.90 -14.44
CA THR A 20 -6.15 -19.40 -15.75
C THR A 20 -5.86 -17.90 -15.71
N TYR A 21 -6.76 -17.09 -15.14
CA TYR A 21 -6.54 -15.64 -15.05
C TYR A 21 -5.42 -15.30 -14.07
N ALA A 22 -5.33 -16.00 -12.94
CA ALA A 22 -4.22 -15.85 -11.98
C ALA A 22 -2.88 -16.18 -12.64
N GLY A 23 -2.79 -17.29 -13.38
CA GLY A 23 -1.59 -17.68 -14.15
C GLY A 23 -1.21 -16.69 -15.25
N ASN A 24 -2.17 -15.92 -15.76
CA ASN A 24 -1.95 -14.81 -16.68
C ASN A 24 -1.60 -13.47 -15.98
N GLY A 25 -1.27 -13.50 -14.69
CA GLY A 25 -0.84 -12.34 -13.91
C GLY A 25 -1.97 -11.42 -13.46
N LYS A 26 -3.24 -11.84 -13.53
CA LYS A 26 -4.35 -11.07 -12.95
C LYS A 26 -4.42 -11.28 -11.44
N LYS A 27 -4.71 -10.21 -10.70
CA LYS A 27 -4.96 -10.26 -9.25
C LYS A 27 -6.39 -10.72 -8.99
N VAL A 28 -6.63 -12.03 -9.12
CA VAL A 28 -7.94 -12.66 -8.90
C VAL A 28 -7.79 -13.89 -8.02
N THR A 29 -8.76 -14.08 -7.13
CA THR A 29 -8.91 -15.29 -6.30
C THR A 29 -10.39 -15.71 -6.30
N THR A 30 -10.71 -16.85 -5.68
CA THR A 30 -12.08 -17.35 -5.50
C THR A 30 -12.41 -17.51 -4.02
N VAL A 31 -13.69 -17.39 -3.67
CA VAL A 31 -14.26 -17.77 -2.38
C VAL A 31 -15.25 -18.89 -2.64
N ASP A 32 -15.10 -20.02 -1.93
CA ASP A 32 -15.94 -21.20 -2.13
C ASP A 32 -17.22 -21.12 -1.31
N LEU A 33 -18.28 -20.62 -1.94
CA LEU A 33 -19.60 -20.55 -1.32
C LEU A 33 -20.45 -21.80 -1.59
N TYR A 34 -19.91 -22.82 -2.27
CA TYR A 34 -20.66 -24.01 -2.64
C TYR A 34 -20.53 -25.12 -1.60
N THR A 35 -19.31 -25.38 -1.13
CA THR A 35 -19.01 -26.41 -0.11
C THR A 35 -19.86 -26.29 1.16
N PRO A 36 -20.14 -25.09 1.72
CA PRO A 36 -20.96 -24.97 2.93
C PRO A 36 -22.42 -25.44 2.79
N PHE A 37 -22.91 -25.63 1.56
CA PHE A 37 -24.28 -26.06 1.30
C PHE A 37 -24.40 -27.56 1.03
N LEU A 38 -23.31 -28.30 1.11
CA LEU A 38 -23.23 -29.72 0.78
C LEU A 38 -23.57 -30.62 1.96
N VAL A 39 -24.27 -31.73 1.71
CA VAL A 39 -24.50 -32.79 2.71
C VAL A 39 -23.19 -33.31 3.30
N ASP A 40 -22.18 -33.41 2.45
CA ASP A 40 -20.83 -33.82 2.82
C ASP A 40 -19.84 -32.78 2.26
N PRO A 41 -19.38 -31.82 3.09
CA PRO A 41 -18.44 -30.78 2.69
C PRO A 41 -17.09 -31.31 2.20
N ASP A 42 -16.67 -32.50 2.64
CA ASP A 42 -15.43 -33.14 2.17
C ASP A 42 -15.60 -33.81 0.80
N ASN A 43 -16.84 -33.87 0.29
CA ASN A 43 -17.20 -34.42 -1.01
C ASN A 43 -17.92 -33.37 -1.85
N TYR A 44 -17.16 -32.68 -2.69
CA TYR A 44 -17.67 -31.64 -3.61
C TYR A 44 -18.79 -32.13 -4.55
N GLY A 45 -18.86 -33.45 -4.80
CA GLY A 45 -19.91 -34.08 -5.61
C GLY A 45 -21.17 -34.46 -4.83
N SER A 46 -21.26 -34.14 -3.55
CA SER A 46 -22.44 -34.46 -2.74
C SER A 46 -23.63 -33.55 -3.09
N ALA A 47 -24.83 -33.95 -2.66
CA ALA A 47 -26.02 -33.15 -2.90
C ALA A 47 -26.06 -31.92 -2.00
N ILE A 48 -26.83 -30.90 -2.39
CA ILE A 48 -27.17 -29.79 -1.49
C ILE A 48 -27.94 -30.35 -0.29
N GLU A 49 -27.55 -29.93 0.92
CA GLU A 49 -28.16 -30.33 2.18
C GLU A 49 -29.65 -29.94 2.21
N PRO A 50 -30.55 -30.86 2.56
CA PRO A 50 -31.97 -30.51 2.71
C PRO A 50 -32.19 -29.50 3.83
N GLY A 51 -33.02 -28.48 3.58
CA GLY A 51 -33.45 -27.52 4.61
C GLY A 51 -32.60 -26.25 4.70
N VAL A 52 -31.49 -26.16 3.96
CA VAL A 52 -30.61 -24.97 3.91
C VAL A 52 -31.17 -23.82 3.07
N LEU A 53 -32.31 -24.04 2.40
CA LEU A 53 -32.95 -23.08 1.52
C LEU A 53 -34.29 -22.63 2.10
N SER A 54 -34.45 -21.34 2.36
CA SER A 54 -35.65 -20.71 2.95
C SER A 54 -36.94 -20.99 2.18
N ASN A 55 -36.85 -21.20 0.85
CA ASN A 55 -37.99 -21.52 -0.01
C ASN A 55 -37.95 -22.95 -0.58
N ASN A 56 -37.01 -23.79 -0.13
CA ASN A 56 -36.75 -25.13 -0.68
C ASN A 56 -36.44 -25.17 -2.19
N ILE A 57 -36.11 -24.03 -2.82
CA ILE A 57 -35.86 -23.92 -4.26
C ILE A 57 -34.45 -23.40 -4.54
N ASN A 58 -34.11 -22.20 -4.05
CA ASN A 58 -32.88 -21.52 -4.47
C ASN A 58 -32.31 -20.48 -3.49
N HIS A 59 -33.09 -19.97 -2.54
CA HIS A 59 -32.60 -18.94 -1.63
C HIS A 59 -32.12 -19.55 -0.32
N PRO A 60 -30.87 -19.30 0.12
CA PRO A 60 -30.40 -19.70 1.44
C PRO A 60 -31.34 -19.25 2.56
N ASP A 61 -31.32 -19.96 3.67
CA ASP A 61 -31.89 -19.47 4.93
C ASP A 61 -30.93 -18.49 5.63
N ASN A 62 -31.37 -17.90 6.74
CA ASN A 62 -30.56 -16.92 7.47
C ASN A 62 -29.23 -17.53 7.98
N PRO A 63 -29.19 -18.71 8.63
CA PRO A 63 -27.93 -19.36 9.00
C PRO A 63 -26.94 -19.50 7.84
N HIS A 64 -27.40 -19.89 6.65
CA HIS A 64 -26.51 -20.06 5.51
C HIS A 64 -26.08 -18.74 4.87
N TYR A 65 -26.89 -17.69 4.96
CA TYR A 65 -26.43 -16.34 4.64
C TYR A 65 -25.30 -15.87 5.58
N GLU A 66 -25.37 -16.21 6.87
CA GLU A 66 -24.28 -15.91 7.81
C GLU A 66 -23.00 -16.72 7.50
N LEU A 67 -23.13 -18.00 7.13
CA LEU A 67 -22.00 -18.80 6.67
C LEU A 67 -21.36 -18.19 5.41
N MET A 68 -22.15 -17.79 4.43
CA MET A 68 -21.63 -17.10 3.24
C MET A 68 -20.90 -15.80 3.60
N ALA A 69 -21.41 -15.03 4.56
CA ALA A 69 -20.76 -13.81 5.03
C ALA A 69 -19.40 -14.11 5.68
N GLN A 70 -19.31 -15.19 6.46
CA GLN A 70 -18.07 -15.67 7.06
C GLN A 70 -17.04 -16.09 6.01
N GLU A 71 -17.43 -16.89 5.01
CA GLU A 71 -16.54 -17.31 3.91
C GLU A 71 -16.00 -16.10 3.12
N TRP A 72 -16.84 -15.09 2.87
CA TRP A 72 -16.40 -13.84 2.25
C TRP A 72 -15.41 -13.09 3.13
N TYR A 73 -15.68 -12.99 4.43
CA TYR A 73 -14.79 -12.32 5.36
C TYR A 73 -13.41 -12.99 5.37
N GLU A 74 -13.35 -14.32 5.53
CA GLU A 74 -12.11 -15.08 5.54
C GLU A 74 -11.36 -14.98 4.20
N GLY A 75 -12.07 -15.09 3.09
CA GLY A 75 -11.50 -14.92 1.75
C GLY A 75 -10.88 -13.54 1.52
N ILE A 76 -11.51 -12.48 2.02
CA ILE A 76 -10.98 -11.11 1.96
C ILE A 76 -9.78 -10.93 2.90
N GLN A 77 -9.85 -11.46 4.13
CA GLN A 77 -8.72 -11.41 5.06
C GLN A 77 -7.49 -12.14 4.52
N ALA A 78 -7.67 -13.27 3.85
CA ALA A 78 -6.59 -14.04 3.22
C ALA A 78 -5.87 -13.27 2.11
N LEU A 79 -6.49 -12.24 1.53
CA LEU A 79 -5.83 -11.36 0.57
C LEU A 79 -4.84 -10.38 1.22
N GLY A 80 -4.85 -10.27 2.56
CA GLY A 80 -3.98 -9.32 3.27
C GLY A 80 -4.27 -7.86 2.90
N LEU A 81 -5.50 -7.55 2.45
CA LEU A 81 -5.95 -6.20 2.12
C LEU A 81 -6.22 -5.36 3.38
N GLY A 82 -5.43 -5.55 4.43
CA GLY A 82 -5.46 -4.68 5.61
C GLY A 82 -5.37 -3.22 5.19
N PRO A 83 -5.74 -2.27 6.07
CA PRO A 83 -5.69 -0.86 5.70
C PRO A 83 -4.27 -0.55 5.21
N ASP A 84 -4.14 0.00 4.00
CA ASP A 84 -2.84 0.41 3.45
C ASP A 84 -2.47 1.75 4.09
N ASN A 85 -2.08 1.72 5.36
CA ASN A 85 -1.83 2.90 6.18
C ASN A 85 -0.56 2.71 7.01
N PHE A 86 0.00 3.81 7.50
CA PHE A 86 1.27 3.76 8.23
C PHE A 86 1.23 2.81 9.44
N ALA A 87 0.10 2.75 10.14
CA ALA A 87 -0.03 1.93 11.35
C ALA A 87 0.01 0.43 11.07
N SER A 88 -0.47 -0.03 9.90
CA SER A 88 -0.33 -1.43 9.49
C SER A 88 1.06 -1.73 8.91
N TRP A 89 1.70 -0.74 8.29
CA TRP A 89 3.05 -0.87 7.74
C TRP A 89 4.11 -1.01 8.85
N ILE A 90 4.11 -0.13 9.85
CA ILE A 90 5.20 -0.05 10.84
C ILE A 90 5.27 -1.26 11.78
N VAL A 91 4.18 -2.02 11.91
CA VAL A 91 4.10 -3.22 12.75
C VAL A 91 4.67 -4.48 12.08
N ASP A 92 5.21 -4.37 10.85
CA ASP A 92 5.81 -5.52 10.16
C ASP A 92 6.93 -6.14 11.02
N PRO A 93 6.80 -7.41 11.44
CA PRO A 93 7.81 -8.06 12.27
C PRO A 93 9.17 -8.17 11.58
N ALA A 94 9.24 -8.06 10.24
CA ALA A 94 10.49 -8.00 9.50
C ALA A 94 11.35 -6.78 9.88
N PHE A 95 10.73 -5.70 10.36
CA PHE A 95 11.46 -4.51 10.81
C PHE A 95 12.18 -4.72 12.15
N GLY A 96 11.74 -5.68 12.96
CA GLY A 96 12.36 -6.00 14.24
C GLY A 96 12.28 -4.87 15.28
N LEU A 97 11.37 -3.90 15.10
CA LEU A 97 11.20 -2.76 16.00
C LEU A 97 10.42 -3.14 17.26
N ALA A 98 10.80 -2.58 18.41
CA ALA A 98 9.97 -2.64 19.59
C ALA A 98 8.76 -1.72 19.42
N VAL A 99 7.64 -2.02 20.09
CA VAL A 99 6.40 -1.21 20.00
C VAL A 99 6.63 0.26 20.35
N ALA A 100 7.59 0.56 21.22
CA ALA A 100 7.92 1.92 21.63
C ALA A 100 8.68 2.73 20.58
N ASP A 101 9.16 2.10 19.51
CA ASP A 101 9.93 2.71 18.43
C ASP A 101 9.11 2.73 17.11
N GLN A 102 7.79 2.58 17.20
CA GLN A 102 6.89 2.48 16.03
C GLN A 102 6.08 3.76 15.78
N ASP A 103 6.36 4.85 16.50
CA ASP A 103 5.65 6.10 16.25
C ASP A 103 6.11 6.75 14.94
N PHE A 104 5.22 7.52 14.32
CA PHE A 104 5.44 8.12 13.00
C PHE A 104 6.67 9.02 12.91
N ALA A 105 6.98 9.71 14.02
CA ALA A 105 8.07 10.67 14.12
C ALA A 105 9.35 10.07 14.72
N ASP A 106 9.33 8.81 15.15
CA ASP A 106 10.52 8.16 15.68
C ASP A 106 11.55 7.95 14.58
N ASP A 107 12.82 8.01 14.98
CA ASP A 107 14.00 7.70 14.19
C ASP A 107 14.65 6.49 14.86
N SER A 108 14.14 5.31 14.51
CA SER A 108 14.38 4.09 15.31
C SER A 108 15.81 3.57 15.21
N ASP A 109 16.51 3.92 14.12
CA ASP A 109 17.89 3.51 13.87
C ASP A 109 18.91 4.66 13.98
N GLY A 110 18.45 5.90 14.17
CA GLY A 110 19.28 7.06 14.46
C GLY A 110 19.92 7.69 13.21
N ASP A 111 19.37 7.46 12.02
CA ASP A 111 19.90 8.00 10.76
C ASP A 111 19.34 9.39 10.38
N ASN A 112 18.45 9.95 11.21
CA ASN A 112 17.69 11.19 11.03
C ASN A 112 16.58 11.12 9.97
N LEU A 113 16.12 9.92 9.62
CA LEU A 113 14.88 9.70 8.87
C LEU A 113 13.83 9.20 9.85
N SER A 114 12.66 9.84 9.85
CA SER A 114 11.57 9.33 10.68
C SER A 114 10.93 8.11 10.04
N ASN A 115 10.37 7.21 10.84
CA ASN A 115 9.62 6.04 10.39
C ASN A 115 8.60 6.39 9.29
N GLY A 116 7.90 7.52 9.42
CA GLY A 116 6.98 8.00 8.40
C GLY A 116 7.65 8.33 7.05
N LEU A 117 8.82 8.97 7.09
CA LEU A 117 9.56 9.32 5.88
C LEU A 117 10.12 8.07 5.22
N GLU A 118 10.57 7.10 6.02
CA GLU A 118 11.00 5.80 5.57
C GLU A 118 9.88 4.96 4.97
N ALA A 119 8.68 5.02 5.54
CA ALA A 119 7.48 4.43 4.96
C ALA A 119 7.21 5.01 3.57
N TRP A 120 7.41 6.32 3.39
CA TRP A 120 7.23 6.96 2.09
C TRP A 120 8.36 6.63 1.10
N PHE A 121 9.60 6.48 1.57
CA PHE A 121 10.75 6.07 0.75
C PHE A 121 10.75 4.57 0.43
N GLY A 122 10.14 3.74 1.28
CA GLY A 122 10.17 2.29 1.20
C GLY A 122 11.48 1.72 1.76
N THR A 123 12.09 2.42 2.72
CA THR A 123 13.29 1.97 3.43
C THR A 123 12.90 1.23 4.70
N HIS A 124 13.87 0.58 5.32
CA HIS A 124 13.65 -0.27 6.49
C HIS A 124 13.94 0.53 7.77
N PRO A 125 12.94 0.75 8.63
CA PRO A 125 13.05 1.72 9.73
C PRO A 125 13.98 1.34 10.88
N GLY A 126 14.40 0.09 10.95
CA GLY A 126 15.46 -0.37 11.86
C GLY A 126 16.86 -0.50 11.22
N GLN A 127 17.10 0.07 10.03
CA GLN A 127 18.36 -0.08 9.29
C GLN A 127 18.84 1.23 8.66
N PRO A 128 19.98 1.79 9.13
CA PRO A 128 20.42 3.11 8.71
C PRO A 128 20.59 3.22 7.20
N ASN A 129 20.05 4.28 6.63
CA ASN A 129 20.17 4.62 5.23
C ASN A 129 20.33 6.13 5.01
N THR A 130 20.78 6.53 3.82
CA THR A 130 21.09 7.94 3.55
C THR A 130 19.85 8.76 3.18
N GLY A 131 18.74 8.12 2.83
CA GLY A 131 17.54 8.75 2.27
C GLY A 131 17.80 9.51 0.97
N LEU A 132 18.24 10.76 1.08
CA LEU A 132 18.58 11.62 -0.05
C LEU A 132 20.03 11.40 -0.50
N ALA A 133 20.23 11.27 -1.81
CA ALA A 133 21.53 11.01 -2.42
C ALA A 133 21.72 11.75 -3.76
N ASN A 134 22.91 11.64 -4.34
CA ASN A 134 23.25 12.12 -5.68
C ASN A 134 22.91 13.59 -5.93
N ILE A 135 23.15 14.45 -4.93
CA ILE A 135 22.94 15.89 -5.09
C ILE A 135 23.89 16.45 -6.15
N SER A 136 23.33 17.21 -7.10
CA SER A 136 24.08 17.85 -8.18
C SER A 136 23.45 19.19 -8.51
N THR A 137 24.27 20.22 -8.70
CA THR A 137 23.81 21.58 -9.01
C THR A 137 24.46 22.07 -10.29
N ASN A 138 23.63 22.57 -11.22
CA ASN A 138 24.07 23.25 -12.42
C ASN A 138 23.29 24.57 -12.56
N GLY A 139 23.97 25.69 -12.33
CA GLY A 139 23.34 27.01 -12.33
C GLY A 139 22.23 27.09 -11.28
N ASN A 140 21.00 27.38 -11.72
CA ASN A 140 19.82 27.51 -10.87
C ASN A 140 19.05 26.19 -10.68
N ILE A 141 19.59 25.06 -11.15
CA ILE A 141 18.95 23.75 -11.05
C ILE A 141 19.76 22.88 -10.11
N THR A 142 19.11 22.33 -9.08
CA THR A 142 19.67 21.28 -8.23
C THR A 142 18.83 20.03 -8.36
N THR A 143 19.48 18.88 -8.54
CA THR A 143 18.82 17.56 -8.54
C THR A 143 19.31 16.74 -7.36
N PHE A 144 18.45 15.91 -6.79
CA PHE A 144 18.80 14.87 -5.84
C PHE A 144 17.90 13.66 -6.05
N THR A 145 18.25 12.52 -5.47
CA THR A 145 17.49 11.27 -5.59
C THR A 145 17.12 10.70 -4.23
N HIS A 146 16.03 9.95 -4.16
CA HIS A 146 15.70 9.09 -3.02
C HIS A 146 15.03 7.78 -3.48
N PRO A 147 14.99 6.75 -2.63
CA PRO A 147 14.23 5.53 -2.91
C PRO A 147 12.74 5.82 -3.13
N GLN A 148 12.10 5.08 -4.03
CA GLN A 148 10.66 5.17 -4.27
C GLN A 148 9.96 3.96 -3.68
N ASN A 149 9.03 4.17 -2.74
CA ASN A 149 8.11 3.12 -2.34
C ASN A 149 7.03 2.91 -3.41
N ALA A 150 6.96 1.71 -3.99
CA ALA A 150 5.93 1.36 -4.97
C ALA A 150 4.54 1.13 -4.34
N THR A 151 4.52 0.92 -3.03
CA THR A 151 3.34 0.64 -2.19
C THR A 151 3.44 1.48 -0.93
N ALA A 152 3.54 2.80 -1.10
CA ALA A 152 3.52 3.72 0.03
C ALA A 152 2.14 3.67 0.70
N PRO A 153 2.06 3.71 2.04
CA PRO A 153 0.77 3.75 2.70
C PRO A 153 -0.09 4.94 2.23
N ASP A 154 -1.37 4.68 1.97
CA ASP A 154 -2.31 5.62 1.34
C ASP A 154 -2.62 6.84 2.22
N ASP A 155 -2.39 6.74 3.54
CA ASP A 155 -2.54 7.87 4.47
C ASP A 155 -1.33 8.80 4.48
N LEU A 156 -0.31 8.57 3.63
CA LEU A 156 0.89 9.41 3.54
C LEU A 156 0.92 10.30 2.32
N ILE A 157 1.25 11.58 2.55
CA ILE A 157 1.53 12.54 1.48
C ILE A 157 2.95 13.06 1.66
N GLY A 158 3.84 12.68 0.75
CA GLY A 158 5.18 13.24 0.66
C GLY A 158 5.21 14.62 0.01
N TYR A 159 6.16 15.43 0.41
CA TYR A 159 6.37 16.78 -0.11
C TYR A 159 7.85 17.16 -0.06
N TYR A 160 8.20 18.21 -0.81
CA TYR A 160 9.54 18.80 -0.78
C TYR A 160 9.44 20.27 -0.38
N GLU A 161 10.42 20.69 0.40
CA GLU A 161 10.55 22.08 0.83
C GLU A 161 11.96 22.58 0.60
N TRP A 162 12.07 23.89 0.53
CA TRP A 162 13.35 24.57 0.51
C TRP A 162 13.43 25.63 1.60
N SER A 163 14.65 25.98 1.98
CA SER A 163 14.92 27.06 2.91
C SER A 163 16.12 27.88 2.45
N PRO A 164 16.12 29.21 2.65
CA PRO A 164 17.32 30.03 2.49
C PRO A 164 18.25 29.97 3.72
N ASN A 165 17.74 29.55 4.89
CA ASN A 165 18.40 29.77 6.19
C ASN A 165 18.23 28.63 7.22
N LEU A 166 17.74 27.45 6.80
CA LEU A 166 17.41 26.28 7.65
C LEU A 166 16.32 26.50 8.70
N THR A 167 15.71 27.69 8.74
CA THR A 167 14.69 28.06 9.72
C THR A 167 13.34 28.25 9.04
N ASP A 168 13.30 29.07 7.99
CA ASP A 168 12.10 29.34 7.21
C ASP A 168 12.01 28.34 6.06
N TRP A 169 11.00 27.48 6.10
CA TRP A 169 10.76 26.46 5.09
C TRP A 169 9.58 26.85 4.21
N TYR A 170 9.75 26.66 2.91
CA TYR A 170 8.82 27.06 1.87
C TYR A 170 8.50 25.88 0.98
N ALA A 171 7.21 25.72 0.68
CA ALA A 171 6.72 24.76 -0.28
C ALA A 171 7.15 25.12 -1.71
N SER A 172 7.02 24.15 -2.62
CA SER A 172 7.25 24.34 -4.06
C SER A 172 6.55 25.58 -4.62
N GLY A 173 7.32 26.41 -5.34
CA GLY A 173 6.84 27.64 -5.99
C GLY A 173 6.64 28.83 -5.04
N THR A 174 6.90 28.66 -3.75
CA THR A 174 6.77 29.73 -2.75
C THR A 174 8.14 30.20 -2.25
N GLY A 175 8.18 31.34 -1.55
CA GLY A 175 9.42 31.93 -1.05
C GLY A 175 9.18 33.21 -0.24
N PRO A 176 10.24 33.83 0.30
CA PRO A 176 10.15 35.10 1.01
C PRO A 176 9.65 36.21 0.07
N SER A 177 8.92 37.19 0.63
CA SER A 177 8.34 38.29 -0.13
C SER A 177 9.39 39.05 -0.95
N GLY A 178 9.21 39.07 -2.28
CA GLY A 178 10.13 39.72 -3.21
C GLY A 178 11.47 39.01 -3.41
N GLY A 179 11.64 37.82 -2.82
CA GLY A 179 12.86 37.01 -2.93
C GLY A 179 12.75 35.88 -3.95
N ALA A 180 13.72 34.96 -3.87
CA ALA A 180 13.73 33.78 -4.72
C ALA A 180 12.60 32.80 -4.38
N THR A 181 12.23 31.98 -5.35
CA THR A 181 11.32 30.83 -5.18
C THR A 181 11.99 29.57 -5.73
N VAL A 182 11.65 28.40 -5.18
CA VAL A 182 12.11 27.11 -5.71
C VAL A 182 10.92 26.26 -6.12
N ALA A 183 10.90 25.85 -7.39
CA ALA A 183 9.90 24.92 -7.91
C ALA A 183 10.48 23.51 -7.97
N PHE A 184 9.76 22.54 -7.40
CA PHE A 184 10.11 21.13 -7.44
C PHE A 184 9.33 20.38 -8.52
N SER A 185 10.02 19.49 -9.24
CA SER A 185 9.42 18.43 -10.03
C SER A 185 10.08 17.09 -9.70
N ALA A 186 9.34 16.00 -9.80
CA ALA A 186 9.82 14.66 -9.51
C ALA A 186 9.56 13.71 -10.69
N SER A 187 10.45 12.75 -10.89
CA SER A 187 10.29 11.68 -11.88
C SER A 187 10.74 10.35 -11.29
N ILE A 188 10.00 9.29 -11.58
CA ILE A 188 10.24 7.95 -11.03
C ILE A 188 10.82 7.06 -12.12
N ARG A 189 11.94 6.40 -11.84
CA ARG A 189 12.52 5.39 -12.73
C ARG A 189 13.24 4.32 -11.93
N GLY A 190 12.84 3.06 -12.12
CA GLY A 190 13.55 1.90 -11.57
C GLY A 190 13.67 1.89 -10.04
N GLY A 191 12.60 2.28 -9.32
CA GLY A 191 12.59 2.32 -7.85
C GLY A 191 13.33 3.52 -7.25
N THR A 192 13.70 4.51 -8.06
CA THR A 192 14.31 5.76 -7.60
C THR A 192 13.49 6.95 -8.08
N THR A 193 13.31 7.92 -7.19
CA THR A 193 12.74 9.22 -7.50
C THR A 193 13.85 10.24 -7.65
N THR A 194 13.91 10.89 -8.81
CA THR A 194 14.79 12.03 -9.06
C THR A 194 13.98 13.30 -8.94
N VAL A 195 14.39 14.16 -8.01
CA VAL A 195 13.77 15.45 -7.73
C VAL A 195 14.63 16.55 -8.36
N THR A 196 14.00 17.48 -9.05
CA THR A 196 14.62 18.67 -9.64
C THR A 196 14.05 19.92 -8.96
N ALA A 197 14.92 20.66 -8.28
CA ALA A 197 14.64 21.95 -7.68
C ALA A 197 15.16 23.06 -8.61
N THR A 198 14.26 23.91 -9.10
CA THR A 198 14.60 25.04 -9.99
C THR A 198 14.41 26.36 -9.24
N VAL A 199 15.49 27.12 -9.08
CA VAL A 199 15.45 28.45 -8.46
C VAL A 199 15.05 29.49 -9.49
N ALA A 200 14.11 30.36 -9.13
CA ALA A 200 13.83 31.61 -9.82
C ALA A 200 14.21 32.80 -8.93
N GLY A 201 14.93 33.78 -9.50
CA GLY A 201 15.51 34.90 -8.76
C GLY A 201 16.95 34.64 -8.29
N LEU A 202 17.46 35.51 -7.42
CA LEU A 202 18.81 35.41 -6.86
C LEU A 202 18.78 34.71 -5.51
N ALA A 203 19.52 33.61 -5.39
CA ALA A 203 19.79 32.93 -4.13
C ALA A 203 21.25 32.46 -4.12
N GLU A 204 22.02 32.85 -3.10
CA GLU A 204 23.41 32.41 -2.95
C GLU A 204 23.50 30.96 -2.46
N ARG A 205 22.52 30.55 -1.64
CA ARG A 205 22.42 29.20 -1.08
C ARG A 205 20.97 28.86 -0.83
N ILE A 206 20.64 27.58 -1.03
CA ILE A 206 19.38 26.98 -0.63
C ILE A 206 19.67 25.68 0.11
N PHE A 207 18.74 25.29 0.96
CA PHE A 207 18.67 23.99 1.62
C PHE A 207 17.41 23.30 1.15
N LEU A 208 17.47 21.99 0.95
CA LEU A 208 16.38 21.17 0.44
C LEU A 208 16.07 20.09 1.46
N ARG A 209 14.80 19.76 1.64
CA ARG A 209 14.39 18.56 2.38
C ARG A 209 13.19 17.89 1.74
N ALA A 210 13.07 16.60 2.02
CA ALA A 210 11.82 15.87 1.87
C ALA A 210 11.11 15.82 3.22
N GLY A 211 9.78 15.78 3.19
CA GLY A 211 8.95 15.55 4.35
C GLY A 211 7.72 14.74 3.98
N VAL A 212 7.01 14.28 4.99
CA VAL A 212 5.77 13.52 4.82
C VAL A 212 4.77 13.95 5.89
N VAL A 213 3.50 14.05 5.51
CA VAL A 213 2.39 14.20 6.45
C VAL A 213 1.51 12.97 6.38
N ARG A 214 0.85 12.70 7.50
CA ARG A 214 -0.17 11.66 7.62
C ARG A 214 -1.56 12.31 7.67
N ASN A 215 -2.51 11.81 6.89
CA ASN A 215 -3.89 12.28 6.84
C ASN A 215 -4.84 11.51 7.76
#